data_AF-A0A0P7ZS55-F1
#
_entry.id   AF-A0A0P7ZS55-F1
#
_cell.length_a   1.000
_cell.length_b   1.000
_cell.length_c   1.000
_cell.angle_alpha   90.00
_cell.angle_beta   90.00
_cell.angle_gamma   90.00
#
_symmetry.space_group_name_H-M   'P 1'
#
loop_
_entity.id
_entity.type
_entity.pdbx_description
1 polymer ?
#
loop_
_entity_poly.entity_id
_entity_poly.type
_entity_poly.pdbx_seq_one_letter_code
_entity_poly.pdbx_strand_id
1 'polypeptide(L)'
;MANNYSYDLRQKVIKAIEVDGMKKCDVSEVFGISRNTIHLWLKRKAETGDFRPRDYRPPGHSHKIKDLDNFRTFVEENADKTQAQMAELWPDEISPRTISRWLKKLGFVREKNLWVLKKKSKSKSN
;
A
#
# COMPACT_ATOMS: atom_id res chain seq x y z
N MET A 1 1.29 -15.72 5.09
CA MET A 1 0.86 -14.48 5.77
C MET A 1 0.45 -14.85 7.18
N ALA A 2 0.96 -14.16 8.21
CA ALA A 2 0.48 -14.38 9.57
C ALA A 2 -0.90 -13.72 9.69
N ASN A 3 -1.95 -14.52 9.90
CA ASN A 3 -3.29 -14.00 10.10
C ASN A 3 -3.38 -13.43 11.52
N ASN A 4 -3.73 -12.15 11.61
CA ASN A 4 -4.01 -11.53 12.89
C ASN A 4 -5.34 -12.06 13.43
N TYR A 5 -5.41 -12.33 14.74
CA TYR A 5 -6.67 -12.68 15.40
C TYR A 5 -7.74 -11.59 15.15
N SER A 6 -8.98 -12.04 14.92
CA SER A 6 -10.13 -11.17 14.64
C SER A 6 -10.37 -10.17 15.76
N TYR A 7 -10.97 -9.02 15.42
CA TYR A 7 -11.26 -7.99 16.41
C TYR A 7 -12.29 -8.43 17.45
N ASP A 8 -13.30 -9.21 17.05
CA ASP A 8 -14.28 -9.79 17.96
C ASP A 8 -13.64 -10.70 19.01
N LEU A 9 -12.69 -11.56 18.62
CA LEU A 9 -11.97 -12.42 19.55
C LEU A 9 -11.18 -11.60 20.58
N ARG A 10 -10.50 -10.54 20.13
CA ARG A 10 -9.78 -9.63 21.03
C ARG A 10 -10.71 -8.95 22.02
N GLN A 11 -11.88 -8.51 21.54
CA GLN A 11 -12.87 -7.84 22.37
C GLN A 11 -13.44 -8.78 23.45
N LYS A 12 -13.73 -10.03 23.10
CA LYS A 12 -14.20 -11.05 24.05
C LYS A 12 -13.13 -11.35 25.12
N VAL A 13 -11.88 -11.52 24.70
CA VAL A 13 -10.75 -11.77 25.62
C VAL A 13 -10.52 -10.60 26.57
N ILE A 14 -10.62 -9.35 26.10
CA ILE A 14 -10.43 -8.18 26.96
C ILE A 14 -11.61 -8.00 27.91
N LYS A 15 -12.85 -8.22 27.45
CA LYS A 15 -14.03 -8.20 28.32
C LYS A 15 -13.94 -9.26 29.43
N ALA A 16 -13.50 -10.47 29.10
CA ALA A 16 -13.27 -11.53 30.08
C ALA A 16 -12.29 -11.13 31.21
N ILE A 17 -11.29 -10.30 30.90
CA ILE A 17 -10.30 -9.85 31.88
C ILE A 17 -10.81 -8.65 32.68
N GLU A 18 -11.45 -7.69 32.02
CA GLU A 18 -11.83 -6.40 32.65
C GLU A 18 -13.20 -6.42 33.32
N VAL A 19 -14.17 -7.12 32.73
CA VAL A 19 -15.55 -7.20 33.22
C VAL A 19 -15.70 -8.39 34.15
N ASP A 20 -15.26 -9.57 33.70
CA ASP A 20 -15.43 -10.82 34.46
C ASP A 20 -14.29 -11.06 35.47
N GLY A 21 -13.23 -10.24 35.45
CA GLY A 21 -12.12 -10.32 36.39
C GLY A 21 -11.25 -11.57 36.27
N MET A 22 -11.34 -12.30 35.14
CA MET A 22 -10.59 -13.56 34.97
C MET A 22 -9.08 -13.33 34.90
N LYS A 23 -8.32 -14.30 35.43
CA LYS A 23 -6.86 -14.25 35.33
C LYS A 23 -6.42 -14.52 33.89
N LYS A 24 -5.29 -13.92 33.51
CA LYS A 24 -4.71 -14.08 32.16
C LYS A 24 -4.36 -15.54 31.82
N CYS A 25 -4.08 -16.37 32.82
CA CYS A 25 -3.83 -17.80 32.66
C CYS A 25 -5.12 -18.53 32.25
N ASP A 26 -6.19 -18.34 33.01
CA ASP A 26 -7.49 -18.98 32.77
C ASP A 26 -8.06 -18.57 31.40
N VAL A 27 -7.94 -17.29 31.04
CA VAL A 27 -8.35 -16.78 29.71
C VAL A 27 -7.50 -17.38 28.58
N SER A 28 -6.22 -17.65 28.82
CA SER A 28 -5.33 -18.29 27.84
C SER A 28 -5.79 -19.72 27.54
N GLU A 29 -6.19 -20.46 28.58
CA GLU A 29 -6.71 -21.83 28.46
C GLU A 29 -8.10 -21.87 27.82
N VAL A 30 -9.03 -21.01 28.25
CA VAL A 30 -10.41 -20.96 27.75
C VAL A 30 -10.46 -20.58 26.27
N PHE A 31 -9.67 -19.59 25.84
CA PHE A 31 -9.69 -19.10 24.46
C PHE A 31 -8.65 -19.77 23.57
N GLY A 32 -7.74 -20.59 24.11
CA GLY A 32 -6.67 -21.25 23.36
C GLY A 32 -5.63 -20.28 22.77
N ILE A 33 -5.41 -19.14 23.44
CA ILE A 33 -4.52 -18.07 22.97
C ILE A 33 -3.33 -17.95 23.91
N SER A 34 -2.12 -17.71 23.38
CA SER A 34 -0.95 -17.56 24.25
C SER A 34 -1.08 -16.36 25.22
N ARG A 35 -0.60 -16.54 26.45
CA ARG A 35 -0.50 -15.46 27.46
C ARG A 35 0.24 -14.23 26.93
N ASN A 36 1.25 -14.44 26.08
CA ASN A 36 2.01 -13.35 25.45
C ASN A 36 1.12 -12.49 24.52
N THR A 37 0.26 -13.13 23.72
CA THR A 37 -0.68 -12.42 22.84
C THR A 37 -1.65 -11.56 23.63
N ILE A 38 -2.19 -12.08 24.75
CA ILE A 38 -3.06 -11.34 25.66
C ILE A 38 -2.31 -10.12 26.24
N HIS A 39 -1.06 -10.31 26.68
CA HIS A 39 -0.22 -9.23 27.18
C HIS A 39 -0.06 -8.12 26.12
N LEU A 40 0.28 -8.48 24.88
CA LEU A 40 0.46 -7.52 23.79
C LEU A 40 -0.81 -6.72 23.49
N TRP A 41 -2.01 -7.32 23.60
CA TRP A 41 -3.28 -6.61 23.42
C TRP A 41 -3.56 -5.61 24.53
N LEU A 42 -3.32 -6.00 25.79
CA LEU A 42 -3.47 -5.10 26.93
C LEU A 42 -2.47 -3.93 26.88
N LYS A 43 -1.21 -4.21 26.53
CA LYS A 43 -0.18 -3.18 26.34
C LYS A 43 -0.60 -2.19 25.25
N ARG A 44 -1.07 -2.68 24.11
CA ARG A 44 -1.54 -1.83 23.00
C ARG A 44 -2.74 -0.97 23.41
N LYS A 45 -3.69 -1.54 24.16
CA LYS A 45 -4.83 -0.80 24.71
C LYS A 45 -4.37 0.32 25.65
N ALA A 46 -3.36 0.07 26.49
CA ALA A 46 -2.79 1.10 27.37
C ALA A 46 -2.08 2.22 26.60
N GLU A 47 -1.40 1.90 25.50
CA GLU A 47 -0.65 2.88 24.70
C GLU A 47 -1.52 3.69 23.74
N THR A 48 -2.51 3.06 23.09
CA THR A 48 -3.29 3.66 21.99
C THR A 48 -4.77 3.86 22.34
N GLY A 49 -5.25 3.31 23.47
CA GLY A 49 -6.67 3.26 23.83
C GLY A 49 -7.47 2.15 23.12
N ASP A 50 -6.87 1.50 22.11
CA ASP A 50 -7.51 0.44 21.31
C ASP A 50 -6.56 -0.75 21.12
N PHE A 51 -7.13 -1.90 20.83
CA PHE A 51 -6.45 -3.20 20.68
C PHE A 51 -6.59 -3.77 19.25
N ARG A 52 -7.05 -2.96 18.30
CA ARG A 52 -7.09 -3.32 16.88
C ARG A 52 -5.72 -3.79 16.39
N PRO A 53 -5.66 -4.81 15.51
CA PRO A 53 -4.41 -5.19 14.88
C PRO A 53 -3.76 -3.98 14.20
N ARG A 54 -2.42 -3.93 14.22
CA ARG A 54 -1.72 -2.95 13.40
C ARG A 54 -2.03 -3.27 11.95
N ASP A 55 -2.35 -2.23 11.18
CA ASP A 55 -2.32 -2.31 9.73
C ASP A 55 -0.89 -2.63 9.31
N TYR A 56 -0.59 -3.91 9.13
CA TYR A 56 0.66 -4.33 8.54
C TYR A 56 0.53 -4.12 7.03
N ARG A 57 0.93 -2.93 6.58
CA ARG A 57 1.27 -2.72 5.18
C ARG A 57 2.78 -2.84 5.08
N PRO A 58 3.33 -3.88 4.43
CA PRO A 58 4.75 -3.87 4.11
C PRO A 58 5.03 -2.58 3.33
N PRO A 59 6.17 -1.91 3.60
CA PRO A 59 6.53 -0.73 2.84
C PRO A 59 6.51 -1.10 1.36
N GLY A 60 5.74 -0.36 0.56
CA GLY A 60 5.72 -0.56 -0.88
C GLY A 60 7.13 -0.43 -1.44
N HIS A 61 7.42 -1.12 -2.54
CA HIS A 61 8.71 -0.95 -3.21
C HIS A 61 8.91 0.52 -3.58
N SER A 62 10.06 1.08 -3.21
CA SER A 62 10.43 2.44 -3.59
C SER A 62 10.48 2.55 -5.11
N HIS A 63 9.80 3.56 -5.66
CA HIS A 63 9.85 3.78 -7.09
C HIS A 63 11.21 4.36 -7.52
N LYS A 64 11.73 3.90 -8.67
CA LYS A 64 12.96 4.44 -9.28
C LYS A 64 12.77 5.89 -9.75
N ILE A 65 11.66 6.18 -10.42
CA ILE A 65 11.29 7.54 -10.81
C ILE A 65 10.65 8.23 -9.60
N LYS A 66 11.39 9.16 -8.98
CA LYS A 66 10.93 9.97 -7.85
C LYS A 66 10.32 11.29 -8.31
N ASP A 67 10.87 11.86 -9.38
CA ASP A 67 10.45 13.14 -9.93
C ASP A 67 9.51 12.94 -11.12
N LEU A 68 8.25 13.28 -10.89
CA LEU A 68 7.19 13.13 -11.88
C LEU A 68 7.21 14.23 -12.93
N ASP A 69 7.63 15.43 -12.57
CA ASP A 69 7.61 16.58 -13.46
C ASP A 69 8.74 16.47 -14.47
N ASN A 70 9.94 16.08 -14.03
CA ASN A 70 11.05 15.76 -14.91
C ASN A 70 10.73 14.59 -15.86
N PHE A 71 10.06 13.55 -15.36
CA PHE A 71 9.63 12.44 -16.22
C PHE A 71 8.59 12.88 -17.25
N ARG A 72 7.70 13.81 -16.90
CA ARG A 72 6.71 14.34 -17.83
C ARG A 72 7.36 15.14 -18.95
N THR A 73 8.27 16.06 -18.63
CA THR A 73 9.01 16.85 -19.64
C THR A 73 9.78 15.95 -20.59
N PHE A 74 10.47 14.95 -20.05
CA PHE A 74 11.18 13.95 -20.85
C PHE A 74 10.27 13.19 -21.82
N VAL A 75 9.08 12.78 -21.37
CA VAL A 75 8.11 12.09 -22.23
C VAL A 75 7.56 13.00 -23.32
N GLU A 76 7.31 14.28 -23.01
CA GLU A 76 6.83 15.26 -23.98
C GLU A 76 7.89 15.55 -25.06
N GLU A 77 9.18 15.64 -24.68
CA GLU A 77 10.30 15.80 -25.62
C GLU A 77 10.59 14.56 -26.46
N ASN A 78 10.25 13.37 -25.96
CA ASN A 78 10.56 12.08 -26.59
C ASN A 78 9.30 11.32 -27.04
N ALA A 79 8.16 11.99 -27.24
CA ALA A 79 6.87 11.35 -27.54
C ALA A 79 6.88 10.50 -28.82
N ASP A 80 7.83 10.74 -29.72
CA ASP A 80 8.12 10.02 -30.95
C ASP A 80 8.88 8.70 -30.73
N LYS A 81 9.50 8.50 -29.56
CA LYS A 81 10.33 7.34 -29.26
C LYS A 81 9.53 6.19 -28.65
N THR A 82 10.04 4.99 -28.86
CA THR A 82 9.51 3.79 -28.23
C THR A 82 9.89 3.73 -26.74
N GLN A 83 9.14 2.98 -25.93
CA GLN A 83 9.44 2.77 -24.52
C GLN A 83 10.82 2.13 -24.26
N ALA A 84 11.39 1.41 -25.24
CA ALA A 84 12.72 0.82 -25.15
C ALA A 84 13.80 1.89 -25.29
N GLN A 85 13.68 2.75 -26.30
CA GLN A 85 14.57 3.89 -26.51
C GLN A 85 14.48 4.90 -25.36
N MET A 86 13.27 5.16 -24.85
CA MET A 86 13.09 5.99 -23.65
C MET A 86 13.80 5.41 -22.41
N ALA A 87 13.96 4.09 -22.33
CA ALA A 87 14.65 3.42 -21.22
C ALA A 87 16.16 3.62 -21.29
N GLU A 88 16.72 3.65 -22.50
CA GLU A 88 18.13 3.92 -22.75
C GLU A 88 18.48 5.40 -22.54
N LEU A 89 17.55 6.31 -22.85
CA LEU A 89 17.74 7.75 -22.72
C LEU A 89 17.52 8.29 -21.31
N TRP A 90 16.84 7.53 -20.44
CA TRP A 90 16.62 7.95 -19.07
C TRP A 90 17.93 7.80 -18.25
N PRO A 91 18.31 8.79 -17.41
CA PRO A 91 19.58 8.78 -16.69
C PRO A 91 19.70 7.61 -15.70
N ASP A 92 18.58 7.09 -15.18
CA ASP A 92 18.58 5.91 -14.32
C ASP A 92 18.36 4.62 -15.13
N GLU A 93 18.97 3.52 -14.69
CA GLU A 93 18.69 2.20 -15.26
C GLU A 93 17.24 1.76 -14.94
N ILE A 94 16.34 2.02 -15.89
CA ILE A 94 14.92 1.66 -15.78
C ILE A 94 14.52 0.71 -16.90
N SER A 95 13.74 -0.31 -16.54
CA SER A 95 13.21 -1.23 -17.55
C SER A 95 12.18 -0.50 -18.44
N PRO A 96 12.03 -0.88 -19.72
CA PRO A 96 10.96 -0.38 -20.58
C PRO A 96 9.56 -0.59 -19.98
N ARG A 97 9.40 -1.64 -19.16
CA ARG A 97 8.15 -1.93 -18.44
C ARG A 97 7.86 -0.93 -17.33
N THR A 98 8.89 -0.38 -16.69
CA THR A 98 8.77 0.70 -15.70
C THR A 98 8.24 1.96 -16.38
N ILE A 99 8.83 2.35 -17.51
CA ILE A 99 8.37 3.49 -18.33
C ILE A 99 6.92 3.33 -18.73
N SER A 100 6.54 2.17 -19.27
CA SER A 100 5.15 1.86 -19.65
C SER A 100 4.15 2.09 -18.52
N ARG A 101 4.49 1.64 -17.29
CA ARG A 101 3.64 1.85 -16.10
C ARG A 101 3.50 3.33 -15.75
N TRP A 102 4.59 4.09 -15.83
CA TRP A 102 4.58 5.52 -15.54
C TRP A 102 3.84 6.34 -16.60
N LEU A 103 4.03 6.02 -17.88
CA LEU A 103 3.26 6.61 -18.99
C LEU A 103 1.76 6.42 -18.79
N LYS A 104 1.34 5.19 -18.43
CA LYS A 104 -0.06 4.90 -18.09
C LYS A 104 -0.54 5.68 -16.87
N LYS A 105 0.30 5.83 -15.83
CA LYS A 105 -0.03 6.61 -14.62
C LYS A 105 -0.20 8.09 -14.91
N LEU A 106 0.56 8.64 -15.86
CA LEU A 106 0.45 10.02 -16.34
C LEU A 106 -0.69 10.24 -17.34
N GLY A 107 -1.36 9.17 -17.80
CA GLY A 107 -2.49 9.26 -18.72
C GLY A 107 -2.12 9.30 -20.20
N PHE A 108 -0.87 8.95 -20.56
CA PHE A 108 -0.50 8.70 -21.94
C PHE A 108 -1.15 7.39 -22.43
N VAL A 109 -1.59 7.40 -23.69
CA VAL A 109 -2.17 6.24 -24.37
C VAL A 109 -1.28 5.88 -25.55
N ARG A 110 -1.20 4.59 -25.86
CA ARG A 110 -0.44 4.09 -27.01
C ARG A 110 -1.31 4.16 -28.26
N GLU A 111 -0.87 4.88 -29.28
CA GLU A 111 -1.49 4.95 -30.60
C GLU A 111 -0.44 4.61 -31.66
N LYS A 112 -0.69 3.58 -32.49
CA LYS A 112 0.20 3.20 -33.61
C LYS A 112 1.70 3.11 -33.23
N ASN A 113 2.01 2.56 -32.05
CA ASN A 113 3.35 2.45 -31.45
C ASN A 113 3.96 3.70 -30.80
N LEU A 114 3.27 4.84 -30.83
CA LEU A 114 3.68 6.09 -30.19
C LEU A 114 2.88 6.33 -28.90
N TRP A 115 3.44 7.12 -27.98
CA TRP A 115 2.75 7.54 -26.76
C TRP A 115 2.21 8.95 -26.91
N VAL A 116 0.89 9.08 -26.87
CA VAL A 116 0.20 10.35 -27.05
C VAL A 116 -0.53 10.70 -25.77
N LEU A 117 -0.42 11.95 -25.32
CA LEU A 117 -1.19 12.43 -24.17
C LEU A 117 -2.67 12.39 -24.55
N LYS A 118 -3.50 11.70 -23.76
CA LYS A 118 -4.94 11.68 -24.01
C LYS A 118 -5.48 13.10 -23.86
N LYS A 119 -5.84 13.74 -24.99
CA LYS A 119 -6.56 15.01 -24.96
C LYS A 119 -7.81 14.80 -24.10
N LYS A 120 -7.97 15.60 -23.03
CA LYS A 120 -9.23 15.65 -22.30
C LYS A 120 -10.30 15.98 -23.34
N SER A 121 -11.25 15.07 -23.57
CA SER A 121 -12.46 15.41 -24.31
C SER A 121 -13.07 16.62 -23.62
N LYS A 122 -13.33 17.70 -24.37
CA LYS A 122 -14.05 18.87 -23.84
C LYS A 122 -15.31 18.33 -23.15
N SER A 123 -15.35 18.39 -21.82
CA SER A 123 -16.60 18.18 -21.09
C SER A 123 -17.55 19.23 -21.61
N LYS A 124 -18.64 18.81 -22.27
CA LYS A 124 -19.75 19.70 -22.58
C LYS A 124 -20.19 20.29 -21.24
N SER A 125 -19.90 21.58 -21.04
CA SER A 125 -20.57 22.37 -20.03
C SER A 125 -22.02 22.46 -20.50
N ASN A 126 -22.92 21.78 -19.80
CA ASN A 126 -24.35 22.05 -19.83
C ASN A 126 -24.69 22.79 -18.54
#